data_AF-A0AAU6U4L3-F1
#
_entry.id   AF-A0AAU6U4L3-F1
#
_cell.length_a   1.000
_cell.length_b   1.000
_cell.length_c   1.000
_cell.angle_alpha   90.00
_cell.angle_beta   90.00
_cell.angle_gamma   90.00
#
_symmetry.space_group_name_H-M   'P 1'
#
loop_
_entity.id
_entity.type
_entity.pdbx_description
1 polymer ?
#
loop_
_entity_poly.entity_id
_entity_poly.type
_entity_poly.pdbx_seq_one_letter_code
_entity_poly.pdbx_strand_id
1 'polypeptide(L)' 'MHTQVVKRLPPPGLVPHCPEPEFNGTTWGEAVAFIPTLQGALRRCQTQLNTLNQWIEQEETTP' A
#
# COMPACT_ATOMS: atom_id res chain seq x y z
N MET A 1 -27.02 29.59 3.77
CA MET A 1 -26.50 28.57 2.83
C MET A 1 -25.80 27.52 3.67
N HIS A 2 -26.14 26.24 3.53
CA HIS A 2 -25.47 25.16 4.26
C HIS A 2 -24.43 24.52 3.35
N THR A 3 -23.17 24.57 3.75
CA THR A 3 -22.08 23.89 3.04
C THR A 3 -22.22 22.39 3.30
N GLN A 4 -22.40 21.59 2.25
CA GLN A 4 -22.35 20.13 2.35
C GLN A 4 -20.91 19.67 2.14
N VAL A 5 -20.40 18.84 3.05
CA VAL A 5 -19.10 18.18 2.90
C VAL A 5 -19.34 16.90 2.10
N VAL A 6 -18.96 16.90 0.83
CA VAL A 6 -19.00 15.70 -0.01
C VAL A 6 -17.72 14.90 0.23
N LYS A 7 -17.83 13.78 0.94
CA LYS A 7 -16.70 12.88 1.19
C LYS A 7 -16.68 11.80 0.10
N ARG A 8 -15.73 11.88 -0.85
CA ARG A 8 -15.59 10.83 -1.87
C ARG A 8 -14.86 9.62 -1.26
N LEU A 9 -15.33 8.44 -1.62
CA LEU A 9 -14.70 7.19 -1.23
C LEU A 9 -13.58 6.84 -2.23
N PRO A 10 -12.48 6.23 -1.77
CA PRO A 10 -11.45 5.76 -2.68
C PRO A 10 -12.03 4.72 -3.65
N PRO A 11 -11.56 4.67 -4.91
CA PRO A 11 -11.96 3.65 -5.86
C PRO A 11 -11.74 2.23 -5.31
N PRO A 12 -12.65 1.28 -5.63
CA PRO A 12 -12.45 -0.12 -5.28
C PRO A 12 -11.12 -0.62 -5.85
N GLY A 13 -10.23 -1.12 -4.97
CA GLY A 13 -8.88 -1.57 -5.36
C GLY A 13 -7.77 -0.53 -5.21
N LEU A 14 -8.06 0.69 -4.74
CA LEU A 14 -7.03 1.67 -4.36
C LEU A 14 -6.36 1.34 -3.01
N VAL A 15 -7.05 0.60 -2.15
CA VAL A 15 -6.53 0.12 -0.86
C VAL A 15 -6.34 -1.40 -0.87
N PRO A 16 -5.49 -1.94 -1.77
CA PRO A 16 -5.17 -3.36 -1.72
C PRO A 16 -4.34 -3.65 -0.47
N HIS A 17 -4.46 -4.86 0.06
CA HIS A 17 -3.59 -5.31 1.14
C HIS A 17 -2.14 -5.39 0.65
N CYS A 18 -1.22 -4.82 1.44
CA CYS A 18 0.19 -5.00 1.21
C CYS A 18 0.55 -6.49 1.32
N PRO A 19 1.37 -7.02 0.39
CA PRO A 19 1.81 -8.39 0.47
C PRO A 19 2.69 -8.57 1.72
N GLU A 20 2.33 -9.53 2.56
CA GLU A 20 3.09 -9.92 3.74
C GLU A 20 3.53 -11.38 3.58
N PRO A 21 4.72 -11.63 3.02
CA PRO A 21 5.18 -12.99 2.77
C PRO A 21 5.60 -13.63 4.10
N GLU A 22 5.09 -14.83 4.37
CA GLU A 22 5.46 -15.61 5.55
C GLU A 22 6.84 -16.25 5.37
N PHE A 23 7.66 -16.22 6.42
CA PHE A 23 8.95 -16.90 6.46
C PHE A 23 8.87 -18.15 7.33
N ASN A 24 8.96 -19.33 6.70
CA ASN A 24 8.90 -20.63 7.35
C ASN A 24 10.27 -21.36 7.38
N GLY A 25 11.35 -20.65 7.08
CA GLY A 25 12.70 -21.22 7.09
C GLY A 25 13.20 -21.46 8.52
N THR A 26 14.12 -22.42 8.66
CA THR A 26 14.69 -22.83 9.95
C THR A 26 16.18 -22.54 10.06
N THR A 27 16.80 -22.11 8.95
CA THR A 27 18.23 -21.82 8.87
C THR A 27 18.52 -20.37 8.51
N TRP A 28 19.71 -19.90 8.86
CA TRP A 28 20.21 -18.59 8.44
C TRP A 28 20.34 -18.46 6.92
N GLY A 29 20.69 -19.54 6.22
CA GLY A 29 20.78 -19.55 4.76
C GLY A 29 19.44 -19.29 4.09
N GLU A 30 18.37 -19.89 4.61
CA GLU A 30 17.00 -19.65 4.15
C GLU A 30 16.54 -18.23 4.45
N ALA A 31 16.90 -17.68 5.62
CA ALA A 31 16.58 -16.29 5.96
C ALA A 31 17.22 -15.30 4.99
N VAL A 32 18.52 -15.48 4.67
CA VAL A 32 19.21 -14.63 3.70
C VAL A 32 18.63 -14.80 2.29
N ALA A 33 18.31 -16.03 1.89
CA ALA A 33 17.67 -16.30 0.61
C ALA A 33 16.24 -15.72 0.50
N PHE A 34 15.58 -15.47 1.63
CA PHE A 34 14.24 -14.86 1.69
C PHE A 34 14.25 -13.32 1.57
N ILE A 35 15.38 -12.66 1.82
CA ILE A 35 15.49 -11.19 1.75
C ILE A 35 14.96 -10.62 0.43
N PRO A 36 15.26 -11.17 -0.77
CA PRO A 36 14.73 -10.65 -2.03
C PRO A 36 13.20 -10.73 -2.11
N THR A 37 12.59 -11.78 -1.55
CA THR A 37 11.13 -11.94 -1.48
C THR A 37 10.52 -10.84 -0.63
N LEU A 38 11.09 -10.60 0.56
CA LEU A 38 10.67 -9.52 1.45
C LEU A 38 10.83 -8.15 0.80
N GLN A 39 11.98 -7.88 0.16
CA GLN A 39 12.22 -6.62 -0.56
C GLN A 39 11.20 -6.42 -1.70
N GLY A 40 10.86 -7.48 -2.43
CA GLY A 40 9.84 -7.45 -3.47
C GLY A 40 8.46 -7.10 -2.92
N ALA A 41 8.07 -7.70 -1.79
CA ALA A 41 6.82 -7.41 -1.12
C ALA A 41 6.76 -5.94 -0.62
N LEU A 42 7.82 -5.47 0.03
CA LEU A 42 7.93 -4.08 0.50
C LEU A 42 7.85 -3.08 -0.64
N ARG A 43 8.52 -3.33 -1.78
CA ARG A 43 8.43 -2.45 -2.95
C ARG A 43 7.01 -2.36 -3.49
N ARG A 44 6.30 -3.49 -3.57
CA ARG A 44 4.89 -3.52 -4.01
C ARG A 44 4.00 -2.74 -3.05
N CYS A 45 4.18 -2.92 -1.74
CA CYS A 45 3.46 -2.17 -0.72
C CYS A 45 3.71 -0.66 -0.85
N GLN A 46 4.97 -0.25 -1.01
CA GLN A 46 5.32 1.17 -1.20
C GLN A 46 4.62 1.78 -2.42
N THR A 47 4.55 1.06 -3.54
CA THR A 47 3.81 1.52 -4.72
C THR A 47 2.33 1.74 -4.41
N GLN A 48 1.68 0.79 -3.72
CA GLN A 48 0.28 0.91 -3.34
C GLN A 48 0.04 2.12 -2.42
N LEU A 49 0.90 2.33 -1.42
CA LEU A 49 0.84 3.48 -0.53
C LEU A 49 1.04 4.80 -1.28
N ASN A 50 1.97 4.85 -2.23
CA ASN A 50 2.18 6.04 -3.05
C ASN A 50 0.94 6.37 -3.88
N THR A 51 0.31 5.36 -4.50
CA THR A 51 -0.94 5.55 -5.26
C THR A 51 -2.08 6.02 -4.37
N LEU A 52 -2.18 5.50 -3.15
CA LEU A 52 -3.16 5.96 -2.16
C LEU A 52 -2.92 7.41 -1.77
N ASN A 53 -1.69 7.78 -1.43
CA ASN A 53 -1.34 9.15 -1.04
C ASN A 53 -1.62 10.14 -2.18
N GLN A 54 -1.28 9.79 -3.43
CA GLN A 54 -1.58 10.60 -4.60
C GLN A 54 -3.09 10.84 -4.75
N TRP A 55 -3.91 9.82 -4.51
CA TRP A 55 -5.36 9.99 -4.55
C TRP A 55 -5.88 10.88 -3.42
N ILE A 56 -5.34 10.74 -2.20
CA ILE A 56 -5.69 11.60 -1.06
C ILE A 56 -5.37 13.07 -1.39
N GLU A 57 -4.17 13.34 -1.88
CA GLU A 57 -3.75 14.69 -2.29
C GLU A 57 -4.64 15.25 -3.41
N GLN A 58 -5.04 14.44 -4.38
CA GLN A 58 -5.97 14.86 -5.44
C GLN A 58 -7.35 15.21 -4.88
N GLU A 59 -7.87 14.41 -3.94
CA GLU A 59 -9.17 14.66 -3.34
C GLU A 59 -9.16 15.93 -2.48
N GLU A 60 -8.08 16.19 -1.75
CA GLU A 60 -7.92 17.41 -0.92
C GLU A 60 -7.75 18.69 -1.76
N THR A 61 -7.19 18.57 -2.97
CA THR A 61 -6.93 19.71 -3.87
C THR A 61 -8.02 19.93 -4.92
N THR A 62 -9.03 19.04 -4.99
CA THR A 62 -10.18 19.19 -5.88
C THR A 62 -11.19 20.16 -5.26
N PRO A 63 -11.50 21.32 -5.89
CA PRO A 63 -12.41 22.33 -5.35
C PRO A 63 -13.89 21.91 -5.30
#